data_AF-A0A3D5E8J6-F1
#
_entry.id   AF-A0A3D5E8J6-F1
#
_cell.length_a   1.000
_cell.length_b   1.000
_cell.length_c   1.000
_cell.angle_alpha   90.00
_cell.angle_beta   90.00
_cell.angle_gamma   90.00
#
_symmetry.space_group_name_H-M   'P 1'
#
loop_
_entity.id
_entity.type
_entity.pdbx_description
1 polymer ?
#
loop_
_entity_poly.entity_id
_entity_poly.type
_entity_poly.pdbx_seq_one_letter_code
_entity_poly.pdbx_strand_id
1 'polypeptide(L)'
;MSEADQEIANNEVLFAVLVELGVTNARTLGLDHPGITALCDAHRQLENGKPGLAMHTLEVELGEPETPMPIEVGAAAFVLRGKAHEAQNRAYHARIDYEYALKMRPNLPFATEAIRRIDRS
;
A
#
# COMPACT_ATOMS: atom_id res chain seq x y z
N MET A 1 10.47 -20.02 11.45
CA MET A 1 10.28 -18.67 11.99
C MET A 1 9.18 -18.75 13.02
N SER A 2 9.37 -18.16 14.20
CA SER A 2 8.31 -18.03 15.19
C SER A 2 7.34 -16.91 14.77
N GLU A 3 6.13 -16.92 15.32
CA GLU A 3 5.10 -15.90 15.08
C GLU A 3 5.61 -14.49 15.47
N ALA A 4 6.41 -14.41 16.54
CA ALA A 4 7.07 -13.18 16.98
C ALA A 4 8.15 -12.68 16.00
N ASP A 5 8.91 -13.59 15.35
CA ASP A 5 9.90 -13.20 14.33
C ASP A 5 9.21 -12.66 13.06
N GLN A 6 8.04 -13.22 12.73
CA GLN A 6 7.22 -12.76 11.61
C GLN A 6 6.62 -11.37 11.90
N GLU A 7 6.18 -11.13 13.14
CA GLU A 7 5.63 -9.85 13.58
C GLU A 7 6.69 -8.74 13.54
N ILE A 8 7.92 -9.00 14.02
CA ILE A 8 9.03 -8.05 13.93
C ILE A 8 9.39 -7.72 12.47
N ALA A 9 9.48 -8.74 11.60
CA ALA A 9 9.77 -8.52 10.19
C ALA A 9 8.67 -7.74 9.47
N ASN A 10 7.39 -8.01 9.80
CA ASN A 10 6.26 -7.26 9.25
C ASN A 10 6.26 -5.81 9.76
N ASN A 11 6.69 -5.56 11.00
CA ASN A 11 6.82 -4.21 11.55
C ASN A 11 7.91 -3.38 10.85
N GLU A 12 9.04 -3.98 10.49
CA GLU A 12 10.09 -3.28 9.74
C GLU A 12 9.66 -2.94 8.31
N VAL A 13 8.97 -3.87 7.64
CA VAL A 13 8.45 -3.65 6.28
C VAL A 13 7.31 -2.65 6.27
N LEU A 14 6.39 -2.72 7.24
CA LEU A 14 5.33 -1.72 7.40
C LEU A 14 5.95 -0.35 7.66
N PHE A 15 6.96 -0.26 8.54
CA PHE A 15 7.66 1.00 8.77
C PHE A 15 8.34 1.52 7.51
N ALA A 16 8.98 0.67 6.71
CA ALA A 16 9.59 1.07 5.43
C ALA A 16 8.56 1.55 4.41
N VAL A 17 7.45 0.82 4.24
CA VAL A 17 6.33 1.20 3.37
C VAL A 17 5.73 2.53 3.85
N LEU A 18 5.43 2.64 5.13
CA LEU A 18 4.88 3.86 5.71
C LEU A 18 5.85 5.04 5.58
N VAL A 19 7.16 4.84 5.78
CA VAL A 19 8.20 5.87 5.58
C VAL A 19 8.33 6.27 4.10
N GLU A 20 8.34 5.33 3.16
CA GLU A 20 8.31 5.61 1.71
C GLU A 20 7.08 6.43 1.32
N LEU A 21 5.96 6.18 2.01
CA LEU A 21 4.71 6.90 1.84
C LEU A 21 4.63 8.19 2.68
N GLY A 22 5.68 8.52 3.45
CA GLY A 22 5.72 9.70 4.33
C GLY A 22 4.76 9.65 5.52
N VAL A 23 4.31 8.46 5.93
CA VAL A 23 3.51 8.19 7.14
C VAL A 23 4.48 7.92 8.30
N THR A 24 4.75 8.94 9.12
CA THR A 24 5.77 8.88 10.18
C THR A 24 5.29 8.33 11.53
N ASN A 25 3.98 8.14 11.73
CA ASN A 25 3.40 7.66 12.99
C ASN A 25 2.74 6.28 12.82
N ALA A 26 3.55 5.25 12.54
CA ALA A 26 3.09 3.86 12.51
C ALA A 26 2.82 3.27 13.91
N ARG A 27 3.38 3.87 14.96
CA ARG A 27 3.34 3.37 16.36
C ARG A 27 1.94 3.25 16.98
N THR A 28 0.92 3.80 16.35
CA THR A 28 -0.48 3.81 16.85
C THR A 28 -1.43 2.88 16.10
N LEU A 29 -0.98 2.24 15.02
CA LEU A 29 -1.79 1.23 14.34
C LEU A 29 -1.60 -0.09 15.11
N GLY A 30 -2.67 -0.58 15.75
CA GLY A 30 -2.64 -1.90 16.38
C GLY A 30 -2.13 -2.93 15.38
N LEU A 31 -1.01 -3.57 15.72
CA LEU A 31 -0.22 -4.43 14.84
C LEU A 31 -0.96 -5.71 14.40
N ASP A 32 -2.13 -5.96 14.98
CA ASP A 32 -2.98 -7.13 14.70
C ASP A 32 -4.02 -6.89 13.58
N HIS A 33 -3.96 -5.76 12.86
CA HIS A 33 -4.92 -5.51 11.78
C HIS A 33 -4.55 -6.35 10.54
N PRO A 34 -5.44 -7.23 10.03
CA PRO A 34 -5.15 -8.10 8.87
C PRO A 34 -4.67 -7.32 7.63
N GLY A 35 -5.20 -6.11 7.45
CA GLY A 35 -4.74 -5.17 6.42
C GLY A 35 -3.25 -4.82 6.44
N ILE A 36 -2.57 -4.90 7.59
CA ILE A 36 -1.12 -4.67 7.67
C ILE A 36 -0.35 -5.80 6.98
N THR A 37 -0.71 -7.06 7.25
CA THR A 37 -0.06 -8.22 6.65
C THR A 37 -0.21 -8.21 5.12
N ALA A 38 -1.42 -7.92 4.63
CA ALA A 38 -1.68 -7.81 3.20
C ALA A 38 -0.84 -6.72 2.52
N LEU A 39 -0.62 -5.57 3.18
CA LEU A 39 0.25 -4.51 2.67
C LEU A 39 1.71 -4.96 2.57
N CYS A 40 2.24 -5.58 3.63
CA CYS A 40 3.61 -6.10 3.63
C CYS A 40 3.82 -7.15 2.54
N ASP A 41 2.85 -8.06 2.37
CA ASP A 41 2.91 -9.09 1.34
C ASP A 41 2.82 -8.50 -0.06
N ALA A 42 1.88 -7.58 -0.30
CA ALA A 42 1.75 -6.92 -1.60
C ALA A 42 3.01 -6.12 -1.96
N HIS A 43 3.61 -5.42 -1.00
CA HIS A 43 4.87 -4.70 -1.21
C HIS A 43 6.00 -5.66 -1.59
N ARG A 44 6.21 -6.74 -0.82
CA ARG A 44 7.21 -7.77 -1.12
C ARG A 44 6.99 -8.40 -2.49
N GLN A 45 5.74 -8.62 -2.88
CA GLN A 45 5.41 -9.16 -4.20
C GLN A 45 5.75 -8.18 -5.33
N LEU A 46 5.56 -6.86 -5.13
CA LEU A 46 5.98 -5.84 -6.08
C LEU A 46 7.51 -5.78 -6.22
N GLU A 47 8.25 -5.82 -5.12
CA GLU A 47 9.72 -5.88 -5.15
C GLU A 47 10.23 -7.10 -5.91
N ASN A 48 9.52 -8.23 -5.80
CA ASN A 48 9.83 -9.46 -6.52
C ASN A 48 9.28 -9.48 -7.96
N GLY A 49 8.78 -8.36 -8.49
CA GLY A 49 8.28 -8.28 -9.87
C GLY A 49 7.00 -9.07 -10.12
N LYS A 50 6.16 -9.29 -9.09
CA LYS A 50 4.89 -10.02 -9.16
C LYS A 50 3.69 -9.08 -8.97
N PRO A 51 3.50 -8.06 -9.85
CA PRO A 51 2.44 -7.06 -9.66
C PRO A 51 1.03 -7.66 -9.73
N GLY A 52 0.83 -8.77 -10.46
CA GLY A 52 -0.47 -9.45 -10.50
C GLY A 52 -0.86 -10.09 -9.17
N LEU A 53 0.10 -10.70 -8.47
CA LEU A 53 -0.13 -11.25 -7.14
C LEU A 53 -0.38 -10.14 -6.12
N ALA A 54 0.34 -9.01 -6.26
CA ALA A 54 0.17 -7.87 -5.37
C ALA A 54 -1.23 -7.27 -5.50
N MET A 55 -1.74 -7.10 -6.72
CA MET A 55 -3.13 -6.69 -6.92
C MET A 55 -4.11 -7.67 -6.30
N HIS A 56 -3.95 -8.96 -6.55
CA HIS A 56 -4.85 -9.97 -5.98
C HIS A 56 -4.88 -9.91 -4.44
N THR A 57 -3.71 -9.79 -3.81
CA THR A 57 -3.58 -9.64 -2.36
C THR A 57 -4.31 -8.39 -1.85
N LEU A 58 -4.16 -7.27 -2.55
CA LEU A 58 -4.79 -6.00 -2.19
C LEU A 58 -6.31 -6.00 -2.48
N GLU A 59 -6.78 -6.66 -3.53
CA GLU A 59 -8.20 -6.76 -3.88
C GLU A 59 -8.98 -7.59 -2.86
N VAL A 60 -8.39 -8.69 -2.38
CA VAL A 60 -8.99 -9.52 -1.32
C VAL A 60 -9.13 -8.71 -0.03
N GLU A 61 -8.12 -7.93 0.33
CA GLU A 61 -8.12 -7.17 1.59
C GLU A 61 -8.91 -5.85 1.52
N LEU A 62 -8.91 -5.18 0.37
CA LEU A 62 -9.71 -3.97 0.13
C LEU A 62 -11.17 -4.28 -0.20
N GLY A 63 -11.51 -5.55 -0.43
CA GLY A 63 -12.80 -6.00 -0.95
C GLY A 63 -13.96 -5.65 -0.05
N GLU A 64 -13.90 -5.97 1.24
CA GLU A 64 -14.89 -5.58 2.25
C GLU A 64 -14.23 -5.62 3.63
N PRO A 65 -13.80 -4.49 4.20
CA PRO A 65 -13.24 -4.53 5.54
C PRO A 65 -14.43 -4.61 6.51
N GLU A 66 -14.67 -5.79 7.10
CA GLU A 66 -15.66 -6.00 8.18
C GLU A 66 -15.44 -5.03 9.36
N THR A 67 -14.23 -4.47 9.44
CA THR A 67 -13.80 -3.43 10.39
C THR A 67 -13.39 -2.15 9.65
N PRO A 68 -13.64 -0.95 10.18
CA PRO A 68 -13.15 0.28 9.57
C PRO A 68 -11.62 0.25 9.42
N MET A 69 -11.14 0.20 8.17
CA MET A 69 -9.71 0.22 7.88
C MET A 69 -9.13 1.58 8.30
N PRO A 70 -7.99 1.62 9.03
CA PRO A 70 -7.32 2.87 9.33
C PRO A 70 -6.99 3.64 8.06
N ILE A 71 -7.12 4.97 8.09
CA ILE A 71 -6.92 5.85 6.93
C ILE A 71 -5.54 5.63 6.31
N GLU A 72 -4.52 5.40 7.14
CA GLU A 72 -3.15 5.13 6.73
C GLU A 72 -3.01 3.81 5.95
N VAL A 73 -3.71 2.76 6.40
CA VAL A 73 -3.69 1.43 5.76
C VAL A 73 -4.40 1.50 4.42
N GLY A 74 -5.57 2.15 4.36
CA GLY A 74 -6.31 2.35 3.11
C GLY A 74 -5.49 3.15 2.10
N ALA A 75 -4.92 4.28 2.53
CA ALA A 75 -4.11 5.11 1.65
C ALA A 75 -2.87 4.36 1.12
N ALA A 76 -2.20 3.58 1.97
CA ALA A 76 -1.07 2.75 1.56
C ALA A 76 -1.47 1.65 0.55
N ALA A 77 -2.62 1.01 0.76
CA ALA A 77 -3.12 -0.04 -0.12
C ALA A 77 -3.42 0.50 -1.53
N PHE A 78 -4.06 1.67 -1.61
CA PHE A 78 -4.26 2.36 -2.88
C PHE A 78 -2.93 2.72 -3.55
N VAL A 79 -1.91 3.18 -2.80
CA VAL A 79 -0.60 3.43 -3.41
C VAL A 79 0.06 2.16 -3.94
N LEU A 80 0.03 1.06 -3.19
CA LEU A 80 0.63 -0.21 -3.66
C LEU A 80 -0.13 -0.76 -4.88
N ARG A 81 -1.46 -0.63 -4.92
CA ARG A 81 -2.25 -1.03 -6.09
C ARG A 81 -1.95 -0.15 -7.30
N GLY A 82 -1.78 1.16 -7.09
CA GLY A 82 -1.31 2.09 -8.11
C GLY A 82 0.07 1.70 -8.68
N LYS A 83 1.04 1.34 -7.81
CA LYS A 83 2.35 0.82 -8.22
C LYS A 83 2.21 -0.46 -9.05
N ALA A 84 1.32 -1.37 -8.64
CA ALA A 84 1.05 -2.60 -9.37
C ALA A 84 0.47 -2.35 -10.77
N HIS A 85 -0.42 -1.36 -10.91
CA HIS A 85 -0.94 -0.92 -12.20
C HIS A 85 0.11 -0.24 -13.08
N GLU A 86 0.98 0.63 -12.53
CA GLU A 86 2.12 1.20 -13.29
C GLU A 86 3.04 0.09 -13.83
N ALA A 87 3.38 -0.90 -12.99
CA ALA A 87 4.20 -2.04 -13.41
C ALA A 87 3.56 -2.90 -14.52
N GLN A 88 2.23 -2.81 -14.68
CA GLN A 88 1.48 -3.49 -15.74
C GLN A 88 1.15 -2.57 -16.93
N ASN A 89 1.73 -1.36 -17.01
CA ASN A 89 1.42 -0.34 -18.02
C ASN A 89 -0.07 0.09 -18.03
N ARG A 90 -0.76 0.01 -16.89
CA ARG A 90 -2.16 0.41 -16.73
C ARG A 90 -2.27 1.81 -16.13
N ALA A 91 -1.70 2.81 -16.83
CA ALA A 91 -1.53 4.18 -16.33
C ALA A 91 -2.84 4.83 -15.83
N TYR A 92 -3.96 4.63 -16.55
CA TYR A 92 -5.27 5.16 -16.15
C TYR A 92 -5.72 4.62 -14.77
N HIS A 93 -5.56 3.32 -14.55
CA HIS A 93 -5.95 2.67 -13.29
C HIS A 93 -5.01 3.07 -12.15
N ALA A 94 -3.71 3.15 -12.44
CA ALA A 94 -2.73 3.63 -11.48
C ALA A 94 -3.03 5.06 -10.99
N ARG A 95 -3.40 5.95 -11.91
CA ARG A 95 -3.75 7.34 -11.60
C ARG A 95 -4.95 7.41 -10.65
N ILE A 96 -6.00 6.63 -10.94
CA ILE A 96 -7.20 6.57 -10.09
C ILE A 96 -6.86 6.12 -8.68
N ASP A 97 -6.01 5.11 -8.55
CA ASP A 97 -5.57 4.60 -7.24
C ASP A 97 -4.78 5.66 -6.45
N TYR A 98 -3.87 6.38 -7.09
CA TYR A 98 -3.17 7.49 -6.44
C TYR A 98 -4.09 8.64 -6.03
N GLU A 99 -5.14 8.93 -6.81
CA GLU A 99 -6.15 9.91 -6.42
C GLU A 99 -6.96 9.45 -5.20
N TYR A 100 -7.32 8.17 -5.10
CA TYR A 100 -7.97 7.63 -3.90
C TYR A 100 -7.07 7.70 -2.68
N ALA A 101 -5.78 7.38 -2.83
CA ALA A 101 -4.80 7.54 -1.76
C ALA A 101 -4.73 9.01 -1.27
N LEU A 102 -4.72 9.98 -2.19
CA LEU A 102 -4.71 11.41 -1.85
C LEU A 102 -6.03 11.90 -1.24
N LYS A 103 -7.19 11.34 -1.64
CA LYS A 103 -8.46 11.64 -0.98
C LYS A 103 -8.46 11.20 0.48
N MET A 104 -7.86 10.05 0.78
CA MET A 104 -7.70 9.55 2.15
C MET A 104 -6.66 10.35 2.93
N ARG A 105 -5.49 10.60 2.31
CA ARG A 105 -4.39 11.33 2.90
C ARG A 105 -3.85 12.37 1.92
N PRO A 106 -4.33 13.63 2.00
CA PRO A 106 -3.97 14.68 1.04
C PRO A 106 -2.49 15.01 0.99
N ASN A 107 -1.74 14.75 2.06
CA ASN A 107 -0.29 14.98 2.12
C ASN A 107 0.48 13.67 1.88
N LEU A 108 0.37 13.13 0.67
CA LEU A 108 1.17 11.99 0.19
C LEU A 108 2.08 12.43 -0.97
N PRO A 109 3.35 12.77 -0.70
CA PRO A 109 4.29 13.18 -1.73
C PRO A 109 4.46 12.14 -2.84
N PHE A 110 4.50 10.86 -2.48
CA PHE A 110 4.64 9.76 -3.44
C PHE A 110 3.50 9.75 -4.46
N ALA A 111 2.25 9.74 -3.99
CA ALA A 111 1.07 9.68 -4.85
C ALA A 111 0.98 10.93 -5.76
N THR A 112 1.32 12.10 -5.21
CA THR A 112 1.37 13.36 -5.97
C THR A 112 2.38 13.27 -7.11
N GLU A 113 3.59 12.78 -6.83
CA GLU A 113 4.62 12.65 -7.85
C GLU A 113 4.30 11.56 -8.88
N ALA A 114 3.69 10.45 -8.45
CA ALA A 114 3.29 9.38 -9.35
C ALA A 114 2.23 9.84 -10.37
N ILE A 115 1.22 10.61 -9.94
CA ILE A 115 0.25 11.22 -10.86
C ILE A 115 0.95 12.14 -11.87
N ARG A 116 1.89 13.00 -11.42
CA ARG A 116 2.64 13.87 -12.33
C ARG A 116 3.45 13.11 -13.37
N ARG A 117 4.03 11.96 -13.00
CA ARG A 117 4.75 11.11 -13.96
C ARG A 117 3.79 10.54 -15.00
N ILE A 118 2.64 10.03 -14.57
CA ILE A 118 1.61 9.47 -15.46
C ILE A 118 1.06 10.54 -16.41
N ASP A 119 0.78 11.75 -15.92
CA ASP A 119 0.24 12.83 -16.76
C ASP A 119 1.28 13.35 -17.80
N ARG A 120 2.55 12.95 -17.68
CA ARG A 120 3.66 13.33 -18.58
C ARG A 120 4.09 12.22 -19.54
N SER A 121 3.59 10.99 -19.38
CA SER A 121 3.89 9.83 -20.23
C SER A 121 2.94 9.75 -21.43
#